data_AF-A0A0F8XFW6-F1
#
_entry.id   AF-A0A0F8XFW6-F1
#
_cell.length_a   1.000
_cell.length_b   1.000
_cell.length_c   1.000
_cell.angle_alpha   90.00
_cell.angle_beta   90.00
_cell.angle_gamma   90.00
#
_symmetry.space_group_name_H-M   'P 1'
#
loop_
_entity.id
_entity.type
_entity.pdbx_description
1 polymer ?
#
loop_
_entity_poly.entity_id
_entity_poly.type
_entity_poly.pdbx_seq_one_letter_code
_entity_poly.pdbx_strand_id
1 'polypeptide(L)' 'MGEKLICSVCGREQEVPKCCDKSMIVKDSYLLCCCSKECGYQPIPECCGVRMTYA' A
#
# COMPACT_ATOMS: atom_id res chain seq x y z
N MET A 1 7.68 -1.22 12.92
CA MET A 1 6.44 -0.45 12.67
C MET A 1 6.11 -0.64 11.20
N GLY A 2 4.97 -1.24 10.87
CA GLY A 2 4.52 -1.43 9.49
C GLY A 2 3.86 -0.17 8.95
N GLU A 3 4.03 0.09 7.67
CA GLU A 3 3.33 1.15 6.94
C GLU A 3 1.83 0.81 6.86
N LYS A 4 0.95 1.80 7.07
CA LYS A 4 -0.50 1.63 7.02
C LYS A 4 -1.12 2.53 5.96
N LEU A 5 -2.18 2.00 5.34
CA LEU A 5 -3.07 2.72 4.47
C LEU A 5 -4.33 3.11 5.24
N ILE A 6 -4.82 4.33 5.04
CA ILE A 6 -6.07 4.84 5.59
C ILE A 6 -7.02 5.22 4.46
N CYS A 7 -8.28 4.82 4.58
CA CYS A 7 -9.33 5.31 3.70
C CYS A 7 -9.75 6.71 4.14
N SER A 8 -9.56 7.72 3.28
CA SER A 8 -9.97 9.09 3.59
C SER A 8 -11.50 9.28 3.71
N VAL A 9 -12.30 8.31 3.26
CA VAL A 9 -13.78 8.37 3.30
C VAL A 9 -14.33 7.82 4.61
N CYS A 10 -13.92 6.61 5.01
CA CYS A 10 -14.47 5.93 6.19
C CYS A 10 -13.49 5.86 7.37
N GLY A 11 -12.24 6.31 7.21
CA GLY A 11 -11.21 6.24 8.24
C GLY A 11 -10.64 4.84 8.49
N ARG A 12 -11.02 3.82 7.70
CA ARG A 12 -10.52 2.45 7.87
C ARG A 12 -9.01 2.40 7.62
N GLU A 13 -8.28 1.86 8.59
CA GLU A 13 -6.87 1.52 8.44
C GLU A 13 -6.70 0.10 7.91
N GLN A 14 -5.70 -0.11 7.06
CA GLN A 14 -5.27 -1.41 6.54
C GLN A 14 -3.75 -1.45 6.49
N GLU A 15 -3.13 -2.58 6.83
CA GLU A 15 -1.68 -2.73 6.71
C GLU A 15 -1.25 -2.75 5.23
N VAL A 16 -0.12 -2.11 4.94
CA VAL A 16 0.50 -2.20 3.62
C VAL A 16 0.91 -3.65 3.38
N PRO A 17 0.53 -4.26 2.24
CA PRO A 17 0.88 -5.64 1.94
C PRO A 17 2.40 -5.84 1.93
N LYS A 18 2.80 -7.07 2.26
CA LYS A 18 4.20 -7.46 2.29
C LYS A 18 4.60 -8.13 0.97
N CYS A 19 5.79 -7.81 0.50
CA CYS A 19 6.47 -8.47 -0.61
C CYS A 19 7.81 -9.03 -0.10
N CYS A 20 8.06 -10.32 -0.32
CA CYS A 20 9.21 -11.08 0.23
C CYS A 20 9.45 -10.79 1.72
N ASP A 21 8.37 -10.95 2.50
CA ASP A 21 8.34 -10.78 3.97
C ASP A 21 8.63 -9.36 4.49
N LYS A 22 8.83 -8.38 3.59
CA LYS A 22 9.02 -6.96 3.91
C LYS A 22 7.80 -6.17 3.47
N SER A 23 7.44 -5.11 4.19
CA SER A 23 6.40 -4.18 3.73
C SER A 23 6.79 -3.56 2.39
N MET A 24 5.82 -3.46 1.48
CA MET A 24 6.01 -2.75 0.23
C MET A 24 6.15 -1.25 0.48
N ILE A 25 6.95 -0.57 -0.34
CA ILE A 25 7.15 0.88 -0.26
C ILE A 25 5.97 1.57 -0.93
N VAL A 26 5.31 2.50 -0.22
CA VAL A 26 4.26 3.32 -0.82
C VAL A 26 4.90 4.49 -1.57
N LYS A 27 4.65 4.60 -2.88
CA LYS A 27 5.16 5.71 -3.71
C LYS A 27 4.05 6.25 -4.59
N ASP A 28 3.73 7.53 -4.45
CA ASP A 28 2.66 8.25 -5.16
C ASP A 28 1.28 7.57 -5.06
N SER A 29 1.03 6.59 -5.94
CA SER A 29 -0.23 5.86 -6.08
C SER A 29 -0.04 4.36 -6.33
N TYR A 30 1.15 3.84 -6.04
CA TYR A 30 1.52 2.45 -6.24
C TYR A 30 2.35 1.94 -5.06
N LEU A 31 2.26 0.64 -4.84
CA LEU A 31 3.09 -0.11 -3.92
C LEU A 31 4.25 -0.72 -4.70
N LEU A 32 5.46 -0.46 -4.24
CA LEU A 32 6.69 -0.93 -4.86
C LEU A 32 7.32 -2.01 -3.99
N CYS A 33 7.57 -3.18 -4.57
CA CYS A 33 8.31 -4.20 -3.86
C CYS A 33 9.79 -3.81 -3.74
N CYS A 34 10.36 -3.87 -2.54
CA CYS A 34 11.74 -3.49 -2.29
C CYS A 34 12.77 -4.57 -2.69
N CYS A 35 12.34 -5.80 -2.95
CA CYS A 35 13.24 -6.94 -3.17
C CYS A 35 13.91 -6.94 -4.55
N SER A 36 13.20 -6.51 -5.59
CA SER A 36 13.69 -6.54 -6.97
C SER A 36 12.74 -5.80 -7.90
N LYS A 37 13.26 -5.28 -9.02
CA LYS A 37 12.44 -4.64 -10.08
C LYS A 37 11.42 -5.60 -10.73
N GLU A 38 11.60 -6.91 -10.54
CA GLU A 38 10.78 -7.96 -11.13
C GLU A 38 9.44 -8.15 -10.42
N CYS A 39 9.34 -7.84 -9.12
CA CYS A 39 8.08 -7.93 -8.38
C CYS A 39 7.05 -6.85 -8.76
N GLY A 40 7.49 -5.82 -9.50
CA GLY A 40 6.62 -4.87 -10.19
C GLY A 40 5.91 -3.84 -9.31
N TYR A 41 5.12 -3.00 -9.98
CA TYR A 41 4.21 -2.03 -9.35
C TYR A 41 2.89 -2.73 -9.02
N GLN A 42 2.47 -2.66 -7.77
CA GLN A 42 1.14 -3.10 -7.35
C GLN A 42 0.25 -1.85 -7.16
N PRO A 43 -1.03 -1.88 -7.56
CA PRO A 43 -1.94 -0.78 -7.28
C PRO A 43 -2.19 -0.66 -5.77
N ILE A 44 -2.41 0.57 -5.28
CA ILE A 44 -2.86 0.76 -3.90
C ILE A 44 -4.29 0.21 -3.75
N PRO A 45 -4.58 -0.57 -2.70
CA PRO A 45 -5.92 -1.04 -2.38
C PRO A 45 -6.97 0.08 -2.40
N GLU A 46 -8.17 -0.26 -2.89
CA GLU A 46 -9.31 0.65 -2.88
C GLU A 46 -10.27 0.33 -1.74
N CYS A 47 -10.80 1.38 -1.11
CA CYS A 47 -11.82 1.31 -0.07
C CYS A 47 -12.84 2.42 -0.31
N CYS A 48 -14.13 2.13 -0.19
CA CYS A 48 -15.21 3.07 -0.50
C CYS A 48 -15.15 3.66 -1.93
N GLY A 49 -14.59 2.91 -2.90
CA GLY A 49 -14.45 3.36 -4.29
C GLY A 49 -13.37 4.41 -4.51
N VAL A 50 -12.50 4.63 -3.51
CA VAL A 50 -11.30 5.47 -3.63
C VAL A 50 -10.06 4.68 -3.27
N ARG A 51 -8.92 5.02 -3.88
CA ARG A 51 -7.61 4.49 -3.45
C ARG A 51 -7.34 4.94 -2.03
N MET A 52 -6.94 4.01 -1.17
CA MET A 52 -6.51 4.35 0.18
C MET A 52 -5.24 5.22 0.12
N THR A 53 -5.01 6.05 1.12
CA THR A 53 -3.81 6.92 1.22
C THR A 53 -2.91 6.44 2.35
N TYR A 54 -1.66 6.90 2.38
CA TYR A 54 -0.78 6.64 3.52
C TYR A 54 -1.27 7.40 4.76
N ALA A 55 -1.22 6.77 5.94
CA ALA A 55 -1.59 7.36 7.23
C ALA A 55 -0.41 8.10 7.90
#